data_AF-A0AA44A5P1-F1
#
_entry.id   AF-A0AA44A5P1-F1
#
_cell.length_a   1.000
_cell.length_b   1.000
_cell.length_c   1.000
_cell.angle_alpha   90.00
_cell.angle_beta   90.00
_cell.angle_gamma   90.00
#
_symmetry.space_group_name_H-M   'P 1'
#
loop_
_entity.id
_entity.type
_entity.pdbx_description
1 polymer ?
#
loop_
_entity_poly.entity_id
_entity_poly.type
_entity_poly.pdbx_seq_one_letter_code
_entity_poly.pdbx_strand_id
1 'polypeptide(L)'
;GKDKWSDLAVVKATSSDSSVKEIAIGDSNNLVLGEPILVVGNPLGVDFKGTVTEGIISGLNRNVPIDFDKDNKYDMLMKAFQIDASVNPGNSGGAVVNREGKLIGVVAAKISMPNVENMSFAIPVNEVQKIVKDLETKGKIDYPDVGVKMKNIANLNSFERQAVKLPGKVKNGVVVDQVDNNGLADK
;
A
#
# COMPACT_ATOMS: atom_id res chain seq x y z
N GLY A 1 -16.73 4.26 -0.05
CA GLY A 1 -15.86 5.33 0.52
C GLY A 1 -14.49 5.27 -0.13
N LYS A 2 -13.58 6.17 0.23
CA LYS A 2 -12.18 6.12 -0.23
C LYS A 2 -11.26 6.57 0.88
N ASP A 3 -10.03 6.05 0.88
CA ASP A 3 -9.00 6.46 1.83
C ASP A 3 -7.67 6.66 1.11
N LYS A 4 -7.06 7.83 1.32
CA LYS A 4 -5.82 8.22 0.64
C LYS A 4 -4.65 7.37 1.12
N TRP A 5 -4.58 7.07 2.42
CA TRP A 5 -3.43 6.43 3.04
C TRP A 5 -3.32 4.95 2.69
N SER A 6 -4.43 4.25 2.60
CA SER A 6 -4.45 2.84 2.16
C SER A 6 -4.37 2.65 0.64
N ASP A 7 -4.52 3.74 -0.14
CA ASP A 7 -4.69 3.68 -1.59
C ASP A 7 -5.86 2.77 -2.04
N LEU A 8 -6.97 2.81 -1.29
CA LEU A 8 -8.15 1.98 -1.54
C LEU A 8 -9.44 2.80 -1.62
N ALA A 9 -10.33 2.37 -2.51
CA ALA A 9 -11.67 2.90 -2.65
C ALA A 9 -12.68 1.76 -2.83
N VAL A 10 -13.85 1.93 -2.22
CA VAL A 10 -15.01 1.05 -2.38
C VAL A 10 -16.07 1.82 -3.15
N VAL A 11 -16.44 1.25 -4.29
CA VAL A 11 -17.48 1.76 -5.18
C VAL A 11 -18.63 0.77 -5.23
N LYS A 12 -19.86 1.30 -5.29
CA LYS A 12 -21.06 0.48 -5.47
C LYS A 12 -21.45 0.51 -6.94
N ALA A 13 -21.41 -0.65 -7.59
CA ALA A 13 -21.94 -0.82 -8.93
C ALA A 13 -23.31 -1.51 -8.87
N THR A 14 -24.23 -1.10 -9.73
CA THR A 14 -25.49 -1.81 -9.98
C THR A 14 -25.36 -2.55 -11.30
N SER A 15 -25.50 -3.88 -11.29
CA SER A 15 -25.52 -4.70 -12.50
C SER A 15 -26.85 -5.42 -12.60
N SER A 16 -27.49 -5.37 -13.77
CA SER A 16 -28.62 -6.24 -14.12
C SER A 16 -28.18 -7.59 -14.68
N ASP A 17 -26.88 -7.75 -14.94
CA ASP A 17 -26.29 -8.98 -15.45
C ASP A 17 -26.05 -9.97 -14.30
N SER A 18 -26.83 -11.03 -14.26
CA SER A 18 -26.75 -12.10 -13.26
C SER A 18 -25.54 -13.03 -13.44
N SER A 19 -24.78 -12.87 -14.53
CA SER A 19 -23.53 -13.62 -14.75
C SER A 19 -22.35 -13.06 -13.96
N VAL A 20 -22.47 -11.83 -13.43
CA VAL A 20 -21.45 -11.23 -12.58
C VAL A 20 -21.33 -12.01 -11.27
N LYS A 21 -20.14 -12.57 -11.04
CA LYS A 21 -19.82 -13.33 -9.83
C LYS A 21 -18.75 -12.62 -9.02
N GLU A 22 -18.86 -12.74 -7.71
CA GLU A 22 -17.81 -12.33 -6.79
C GLU A 22 -16.57 -13.21 -6.98
N ILE A 23 -15.39 -12.61 -6.82
CA ILE A 23 -14.13 -13.33 -6.83
C ILE A 23 -13.94 -14.04 -5.48
N ALA A 24 -13.49 -15.29 -5.50
CA ALA A 24 -13.13 -15.99 -4.27
C ALA A 24 -11.92 -15.31 -3.62
N ILE A 25 -11.96 -15.13 -2.30
CA ILE A 25 -10.87 -14.51 -1.55
C ILE A 25 -9.91 -15.57 -1.01
N GLY A 26 -8.61 -15.35 -1.19
CA GLY A 26 -7.54 -16.18 -0.64
C GLY A 26 -7.04 -15.68 0.72
N ASP A 27 -5.89 -16.19 1.17
CA ASP A 27 -5.24 -15.76 2.40
C ASP A 27 -3.81 -15.31 2.12
N SER A 28 -3.61 -13.98 2.14
CA SER A 28 -2.31 -13.34 1.95
C SER A 28 -1.35 -13.45 3.14
N ASN A 29 -1.74 -14.08 4.25
CA ASN A 29 -0.79 -14.48 5.28
C ASN A 29 0.03 -15.72 4.87
N ASN A 30 -0.46 -16.51 3.91
CA ASN A 30 0.16 -17.75 3.45
C ASN A 30 0.90 -17.59 2.12
N LEU A 31 1.21 -16.35 1.70
CA LEU A 31 1.94 -16.10 0.46
C LEU A 31 3.32 -16.76 0.52
N VAL A 32 3.69 -17.45 -0.57
CA VAL A 32 4.99 -18.11 -0.69
C VAL A 32 5.82 -17.41 -1.76
N LEU A 33 7.10 -17.14 -1.46
CA LEU A 33 8.03 -16.63 -2.47
C LEU A 33 8.15 -17.59 -3.64
N GLY A 34 8.12 -17.05 -4.86
CA GLY A 34 8.16 -17.85 -6.09
C GLY A 34 6.82 -18.47 -6.49
N GLU A 35 5.75 -18.28 -5.70
CA GLU A 35 4.41 -18.74 -6.08
C GLU A 35 3.93 -18.02 -7.34
N PRO A 36 3.49 -18.76 -8.37
CA PRO A 36 2.97 -18.13 -9.57
C PRO A 36 1.61 -17.47 -9.36
N ILE A 37 1.46 -16.35 -10.03
CA ILE A 37 0.30 -15.49 -9.96
C ILE A 37 -0.16 -15.06 -11.35
N LEU A 38 -1.40 -14.62 -11.43
CA LEU A 38 -1.90 -13.84 -12.54
C LEU A 38 -2.32 -12.46 -12.05
N VAL A 39 -2.06 -11.44 -12.87
CA VAL A 39 -2.55 -10.09 -12.69
C VAL A 39 -3.58 -9.80 -13.78
N VAL A 40 -4.76 -9.34 -13.38
CA VAL A 40 -5.84 -8.98 -14.30
C VAL A 40 -6.15 -7.49 -14.16
N GLY A 41 -6.10 -6.77 -15.26
CA GLY A 41 -6.31 -5.32 -15.28
C GLY A 41 -6.63 -4.76 -16.66
N ASN A 42 -6.70 -3.43 -16.73
CA ASN A 42 -7.03 -2.69 -17.95
C ASN A 42 -5.92 -1.67 -18.23
N PRO A 43 -4.71 -2.13 -18.61
CA PRO A 43 -3.58 -1.23 -18.85
C PRO A 43 -3.94 -0.24 -19.96
N LEU A 44 -3.56 1.02 -19.82
CA LEU A 44 -3.79 2.06 -20.85
C LEU A 44 -5.27 2.30 -21.24
N GLY A 45 -6.23 1.80 -20.45
CA GLY A 45 -7.66 2.13 -20.61
C GLY A 45 -8.51 1.01 -21.19
N VAL A 46 -9.65 1.40 -21.79
CA VAL A 46 -10.71 0.47 -22.22
C VAL A 46 -10.31 -0.43 -23.38
N ASP A 47 -9.40 0.04 -24.24
CA ASP A 47 -8.95 -0.70 -25.44
C ASP A 47 -8.16 -1.96 -25.10
N PHE A 48 -7.56 -2.01 -23.91
CA PHE A 48 -6.84 -3.19 -23.41
C PHE A 48 -7.50 -3.78 -22.17
N LYS A 49 -8.82 -3.58 -22.02
CA LYS A 49 -9.59 -4.15 -20.92
C LYS A 49 -9.43 -5.68 -20.87
N GLY A 50 -9.26 -6.22 -19.66
CA GLY A 50 -9.14 -7.67 -19.45
C GLY A 50 -7.78 -8.23 -19.83
N THR A 51 -6.73 -7.40 -19.84
CA THR A 51 -5.36 -7.89 -20.00
C THR A 51 -4.98 -8.74 -18.81
N VAL A 52 -4.43 -9.92 -19.10
CA VAL A 52 -3.87 -10.84 -18.11
C VAL A 52 -2.36 -10.88 -18.29
N THR A 53 -1.62 -10.68 -17.22
CA THR A 53 -0.17 -10.89 -17.18
C THR A 53 0.17 -11.93 -16.12
N GLU A 54 1.21 -12.72 -16.36
CA GLU A 54 1.69 -13.71 -15.40
C GLU A 54 2.97 -13.25 -14.73
N GLY A 55 3.26 -13.83 -13.57
CA GLY A 55 4.50 -13.62 -12.83
C GLY A 55 4.54 -14.49 -11.59
N ILE A 56 5.39 -14.11 -10.65
CA ILE A 56 5.54 -14.74 -9.34
C ILE A 56 5.51 -13.70 -8.21
N ILE A 57 5.34 -14.20 -6.99
CA ILE A 57 5.62 -13.43 -5.78
C ILE A 57 7.14 -13.31 -5.62
N SER A 58 7.69 -12.12 -5.89
CA SER A 58 9.14 -11.86 -5.88
C SER A 58 9.65 -11.33 -4.54
N GLY A 59 8.76 -10.96 -3.62
CA GLY A 59 9.13 -10.40 -2.33
C GLY A 59 7.95 -10.30 -1.36
N LEU A 60 8.18 -10.58 -0.09
CA LEU A 60 7.18 -10.45 0.97
C LEU A 60 7.49 -9.25 1.87
N ASN A 61 6.48 -8.74 2.57
CA ASN A 61 6.61 -7.74 3.64
C ASN A 61 7.45 -6.51 3.24
N ARG A 62 7.16 -5.94 2.07
CA ARG A 62 7.79 -4.71 1.59
C ARG A 62 7.13 -3.49 2.21
N ASN A 63 7.95 -2.53 2.60
CA ASN A 63 7.52 -1.18 2.95
C ASN A 63 7.86 -0.28 1.77
N VAL A 64 6.87 0.00 0.95
CA VAL A 64 7.04 0.76 -0.30
C VAL A 64 6.85 2.24 0.01
N PRO A 65 7.85 3.09 -0.22
CA PRO A 65 7.70 4.52 -0.02
C PRO A 65 6.75 5.11 -1.06
N ILE A 66 5.74 5.83 -0.59
CA ILE A 66 4.73 6.49 -1.41
C ILE A 66 4.86 8.00 -1.24
N ASP A 67 4.87 8.69 -2.38
CA ASP A 67 4.84 10.14 -2.50
C ASP A 67 3.57 10.49 -3.30
N PHE A 68 2.55 10.98 -2.62
CA PHE A 68 1.25 11.25 -3.21
C PHE A 68 1.21 12.58 -3.97
N ASP A 69 1.94 13.60 -3.49
CA ASP A 69 1.94 14.96 -4.06
C ASP A 69 3.09 15.22 -5.03
N LYS A 70 4.02 14.26 -5.15
CA LYS A 70 5.18 14.26 -6.05
C LYS A 70 6.17 15.37 -5.71
N ASP A 71 6.27 15.75 -4.44
CA ASP A 71 7.24 16.75 -3.97
C ASP A 71 8.66 16.18 -3.75
N ASN A 72 8.87 14.90 -4.08
CA ASN A 72 10.07 14.09 -3.83
C ASN A 72 10.32 13.79 -2.34
N LYS A 73 9.30 13.88 -1.49
CA LYS A 73 9.33 13.39 -0.12
C LYS A 73 8.29 12.30 0.05
N TYR A 74 8.69 11.25 0.77
CA TYR A 74 7.77 10.16 1.05
C TYR A 74 6.80 10.56 2.16
N ASP A 75 5.51 10.47 1.84
CA ASP A 75 4.41 10.68 2.77
C ASP A 75 4.26 9.51 3.74
N MET A 76 4.43 8.29 3.21
CA MET A 76 4.23 7.07 3.98
C MET A 76 4.97 5.86 3.43
N LEU A 77 4.96 4.80 4.23
CA LEU A 77 5.38 3.47 3.82
C LEU A 77 4.15 2.58 3.70
N MET A 78 3.80 2.18 2.48
CA MET A 78 2.73 1.23 2.22
C MET A 78 3.24 -0.21 2.41
N LYS A 79 2.52 -1.01 3.20
CA LYS A 79 2.80 -2.44 3.33
C LYS A 79 2.31 -3.18 2.09
N ALA A 80 3.20 -3.88 1.41
CA ALA A 80 2.91 -4.60 0.18
C ALA A 80 3.69 -5.91 0.07
N PHE A 81 3.31 -6.74 -0.90
CA PHE A 81 4.18 -7.78 -1.45
C PHE A 81 4.59 -7.39 -2.88
N GLN A 82 5.75 -7.87 -3.31
CA GLN A 82 6.34 -7.59 -4.61
C GLN A 82 5.98 -8.69 -5.60
N ILE A 83 5.72 -8.28 -6.84
CA ILE A 83 5.45 -9.13 -7.99
C ILE A 83 6.30 -8.70 -9.18
N ASP A 84 6.67 -9.63 -10.04
CA ASP A 84 7.40 -9.37 -11.29
C ASP A 84 6.50 -9.40 -12.54
N ALA A 85 5.21 -9.67 -12.36
CA ALA A 85 4.23 -9.59 -13.43
C ALA A 85 4.24 -8.20 -14.08
N SER A 86 4.00 -8.17 -15.41
CA SER A 86 3.95 -6.91 -16.15
C SER A 86 2.81 -6.03 -15.65
N VAL A 87 3.17 -4.92 -15.00
CA VAL A 87 2.26 -3.89 -14.50
C VAL A 87 2.56 -2.56 -15.19
N ASN A 88 1.53 -1.97 -15.78
CA ASN A 88 1.56 -0.67 -16.43
C ASN A 88 0.44 0.21 -15.88
N PRO A 89 0.49 1.55 -16.08
CA PRO A 89 -0.63 2.42 -15.74
C PRO A 89 -1.95 1.87 -16.28
N GLY A 90 -2.97 1.78 -15.42
CA GLY A 90 -4.25 1.11 -15.70
C GLY A 90 -4.41 -0.29 -15.10
N ASN A 91 -3.32 -0.93 -14.64
CA ASN A 91 -3.40 -2.13 -13.82
C ASN A 91 -3.61 -1.82 -12.33
N SER A 92 -3.40 -0.58 -11.86
CA SER A 92 -3.70 -0.16 -10.48
C SER A 92 -5.17 -0.41 -10.15
N GLY A 93 -5.43 -1.05 -9.00
CA GLY A 93 -6.74 -1.57 -8.62
C GLY A 93 -7.08 -2.95 -9.20
N GLY A 94 -6.24 -3.49 -10.09
CA GLY A 94 -6.38 -4.81 -10.68
C GLY A 94 -6.15 -5.95 -9.69
N ALA A 95 -6.72 -7.11 -10.00
CA ALA A 95 -6.64 -8.30 -9.15
C ALA A 95 -5.30 -9.02 -9.32
N VAL A 96 -4.69 -9.42 -8.21
CA VAL A 96 -3.61 -10.42 -8.17
C VAL A 96 -4.21 -11.71 -7.65
N VAL A 97 -4.16 -12.78 -8.45
CA VAL A 97 -4.77 -14.07 -8.12
C VAL A 97 -3.74 -15.20 -8.10
N ASN A 98 -3.95 -16.15 -7.21
CA ASN A 98 -3.13 -17.36 -7.15
C ASN A 98 -3.59 -18.41 -8.18
N ARG A 99 -2.94 -19.58 -8.19
CA ARG A 99 -3.26 -20.70 -9.10
C ARG A 99 -4.67 -21.27 -8.95
N GLU A 100 -5.33 -21.03 -7.81
CA GLU A 100 -6.73 -21.43 -7.58
C GLU A 100 -7.74 -20.38 -8.07
N GLY A 101 -7.26 -19.26 -8.64
CA GLY A 101 -8.10 -18.13 -9.03
C GLY A 101 -8.62 -17.30 -7.86
N LYS A 102 -8.03 -17.46 -6.67
CA LYS A 102 -8.40 -16.69 -5.47
C LYS A 102 -7.64 -15.37 -5.44
N LEU A 103 -8.34 -14.29 -5.10
CA LEU A 103 -7.75 -12.96 -4.88
C LEU A 103 -6.79 -13.02 -3.69
N ILE A 104 -5.52 -12.68 -3.93
CA ILE A 104 -4.48 -12.64 -2.89
C ILE A 104 -3.89 -11.24 -2.72
N GLY A 105 -4.17 -10.31 -3.64
CA GLY A 105 -3.83 -8.91 -3.48
C GLY A 105 -4.46 -8.01 -4.54
N VAL A 106 -4.28 -6.70 -4.35
CA VAL A 106 -4.71 -5.66 -5.30
C VAL A 106 -3.48 -4.89 -5.74
N VAL A 107 -3.26 -4.77 -7.05
CA VAL A 107 -2.13 -4.01 -7.61
C VAL A 107 -2.24 -2.55 -7.18
N ALA A 108 -1.19 -2.01 -6.58
CA ALA A 108 -1.18 -0.63 -6.08
C ALA A 108 -0.14 0.22 -6.80
N ALA A 109 1.13 -0.18 -6.71
CA ALA A 109 2.25 0.65 -7.14
C ALA A 109 3.26 -0.10 -8.02
N LYS A 110 4.03 0.68 -8.77
CA LYS A 110 5.23 0.23 -9.49
C LYS A 110 6.33 1.26 -9.28
N ILE A 111 7.55 0.79 -9.03
CA ILE A 111 8.73 1.65 -9.10
C ILE A 111 9.09 1.81 -10.58
N SER A 112 8.98 3.04 -11.07
CA SER A 112 9.29 3.41 -12.44
C SER A 112 10.51 4.31 -12.46
N MET A 113 11.70 3.70 -12.53
CA MET A 113 12.98 4.40 -12.67
C MET A 113 13.69 3.92 -13.93
N PRO A 114 14.56 4.73 -14.55
CA PRO A 114 15.37 4.27 -15.67
C PRO A 114 16.13 2.99 -15.31
N ASN A 115 16.06 1.97 -16.16
CA ASN A 115 16.68 0.66 -15.98
C ASN A 115 16.17 -0.17 -14.79
N VAL A 116 15.04 0.19 -14.19
CA VAL A 116 14.37 -0.63 -13.17
C VAL A 116 13.10 -1.22 -13.78
N GLU A 117 13.08 -2.53 -13.91
CA GLU A 117 11.95 -3.30 -14.43
C GLU A 117 11.43 -4.27 -13.35
N ASN A 118 10.18 -4.73 -13.52
CA ASN A 118 9.58 -5.80 -12.71
C ASN A 118 9.58 -5.54 -11.18
N MET A 119 9.55 -4.26 -10.80
CA MET A 119 9.40 -3.81 -9.42
C MET A 119 7.98 -3.29 -9.20
N SER A 120 7.04 -4.23 -9.13
CA SER A 120 5.61 -3.94 -8.97
C SER A 120 5.12 -4.48 -7.62
N PHE A 121 4.08 -3.85 -7.07
CA PHE A 121 3.65 -4.07 -5.69
C PHE A 121 2.13 -4.17 -5.57
N ALA A 122 1.69 -5.07 -4.70
CA ALA A 122 0.28 -5.29 -4.41
C ALA A 122 0.01 -5.26 -2.90
N ILE A 123 -1.14 -4.70 -2.54
CA ILE A 123 -1.65 -4.68 -1.16
C ILE A 123 -2.18 -6.09 -0.85
N PRO A 124 -1.77 -6.73 0.26
CA PRO A 124 -2.24 -8.06 0.66
C PRO A 124 -3.77 -8.09 0.85
N VAL A 125 -4.46 -9.12 0.35
CA VAL A 125 -5.93 -9.18 0.40
C VAL A 125 -6.50 -9.12 1.82
N ASN A 126 -5.81 -9.65 2.83
CA ASN A 126 -6.27 -9.59 4.21
C ASN A 126 -6.26 -8.17 4.76
N GLU A 127 -5.35 -7.32 4.26
CA GLU A 127 -5.31 -5.90 4.59
C GLU A 127 -6.43 -5.15 3.85
N VAL A 128 -6.60 -5.45 2.55
CA VAL A 128 -7.72 -4.93 1.74
C VAL A 128 -9.06 -5.20 2.43
N GLN A 129 -9.31 -6.43 2.91
CA GLN A 129 -10.57 -6.79 3.57
C GLN A 129 -10.86 -5.98 4.83
N LYS A 130 -9.85 -5.67 5.65
CA LYS A 130 -10.04 -4.84 6.85
C LYS A 130 -10.45 -3.42 6.47
N ILE A 131 -9.74 -2.85 5.51
CA ILE A 131 -9.94 -1.48 5.04
C ILE A 131 -11.29 -1.34 4.34
N VAL A 132 -11.63 -2.27 3.45
CA VAL A 132 -12.91 -2.30 2.75
C VAL A 132 -14.07 -2.35 3.75
N LYS A 133 -13.97 -3.19 4.79
CA LYS A 133 -14.99 -3.27 5.84
C LYS A 133 -15.24 -1.92 6.54
N ASP A 134 -14.19 -1.19 6.88
CA ASP A 134 -14.34 0.15 7.47
C ASP A 134 -14.92 1.15 6.45
N LEU A 135 -14.46 1.12 5.19
CA LEU A 135 -14.95 1.99 4.13
C LEU A 135 -16.42 1.73 3.74
N GLU A 136 -16.89 0.49 3.86
CA GLU A 136 -18.29 0.10 3.64
C GLU A 136 -19.18 0.53 4.80
N THR A 137 -18.73 0.33 6.04
CA THR A 137 -19.56 0.55 7.24
C THR A 137 -19.58 2.02 7.67
N LYS A 138 -18.45 2.72 7.59
CA LYS A 138 -18.27 4.09 8.08
C LYS A 138 -18.07 5.12 6.97
N GLY A 139 -17.76 4.67 5.76
CA GLY A 139 -17.41 5.55 4.63
C GLY A 139 -15.99 6.11 4.66
N LYS A 140 -15.27 5.93 5.77
CA LYS A 140 -13.91 6.41 6.05
C LYS A 140 -13.18 5.45 6.98
N ILE A 141 -11.85 5.62 7.08
CA ILE A 141 -11.02 4.92 8.07
C ILE A 141 -10.68 5.93 9.17
N ASP A 142 -10.89 5.54 10.42
CA ASP A 142 -10.48 6.32 11.58
C ASP A 142 -9.12 5.81 12.04
N TYR A 143 -8.05 6.54 11.68
CA TYR A 143 -6.70 6.21 12.11
C TYR A 143 -6.48 6.68 13.55
N PRO A 144 -5.95 5.83 14.44
CA PRO A 144 -5.54 6.27 15.76
C PRO A 144 -4.45 7.33 15.65
N ASP A 145 -4.67 8.46 16.31
CA ASP A 145 -3.68 9.52 16.45
C ASP A 145 -3.46 9.77 17.94
N VAL A 146 -2.20 9.66 18.37
CA VAL A 146 -1.80 9.90 19.76
C VAL A 146 -1.46 11.37 20.04
N GLY A 147 -1.44 12.21 19.00
CA GLY A 147 -1.14 13.65 19.12
C GLY A 147 0.34 13.95 19.27
N VAL A 148 1.21 13.23 18.53
CA VAL A 148 2.66 13.48 18.54
C VAL A 148 3.19 13.72 17.13
N LYS A 149 4.02 14.75 16.99
CA LYS A 149 4.85 14.93 15.79
C LYS A 149 6.23 14.37 16.07
N MET A 150 6.67 13.49 15.19
CA MET A 150 7.96 12.81 15.32
C MET A 150 8.87 13.15 14.15
N LYS A 151 10.16 13.26 14.43
CA LYS A 151 11.21 13.30 13.42
C LYS A 151 12.09 12.07 13.55
N ASN A 152 12.38 11.42 12.43
CA ASN A 152 13.36 10.33 12.40
C ASN A 152 14.75 10.90 12.72
N ILE A 153 15.49 10.27 13.64
CA ILE A 153 16.85 10.70 14.02
C ILE A 153 17.79 10.72 12.81
N ALA A 154 17.57 9.86 11.82
CA ALA A 154 18.34 9.84 10.57
C ALA A 154 18.20 11.12 9.75
N ASN A 155 17.10 11.87 9.93
CA ASN A 155 16.80 13.08 9.17
C ASN A 155 17.21 14.36 9.90
N LEU A 156 17.68 14.27 11.16
CA LEU A 156 18.08 15.44 11.94
C LEU A 156 19.46 15.92 11.52
N ASN A 157 19.58 17.22 11.24
CA ASN A 157 20.88 17.84 11.01
C ASN A 157 21.66 18.04 12.34
N SER A 158 22.93 18.46 12.25
CA SER A 158 23.79 18.64 13.44
C SER A 158 23.24 19.66 14.45
N PHE A 159 22.61 20.72 13.96
CA PHE A 159 22.00 21.75 14.80
C PHE A 159 20.79 21.19 15.56
N GLU A 160 19.88 20.51 14.87
CA GLU A 160 18.70 19.89 15.50
C GLU A 160 19.11 18.85 16.56
N ARG A 161 20.10 18.00 16.26
CA ARG A 161 20.63 17.02 17.24
C ARG A 161 21.20 17.69 18.49
N GLN A 162 21.87 18.83 18.32
CA GLN A 162 22.41 19.59 19.45
C GLN A 162 21.28 20.27 20.24
N ALA A 163 20.27 20.82 19.57
CA ALA A 163 19.12 21.48 20.20
C ALA A 163 18.36 20.51 21.14
N VAL A 164 18.17 19.26 20.73
CA VAL A 164 17.52 18.22 21.55
C VAL A 164 18.51 17.46 22.45
N LYS A 165 19.77 17.89 22.52
CA LYS A 165 20.86 17.26 23.29
C LYS A 165 20.99 15.76 23.03
N LEU A 166 20.77 15.32 21.78
CA LEU A 166 20.79 13.91 21.42
C LEU A 166 22.23 13.37 21.50
N PRO A 167 22.52 12.34 22.32
CA PRO A 167 23.86 11.79 22.42
C PRO A 167 24.34 11.22 21.08
N GLY A 168 25.60 11.47 20.71
CA GLY A 168 26.16 11.02 19.42
C GLY A 168 26.13 9.50 19.20
N LYS A 169 26.04 8.71 20.29
CA LYS A 169 25.89 7.26 20.23
C LYS A 169 24.50 6.80 19.75
N VAL A 170 23.47 7.63 19.89
CA VAL A 170 22.09 7.32 19.47
C VAL A 170 21.95 7.63 17.98
N LYS A 171 21.93 6.59 17.15
CA LYS A 171 21.85 6.71 15.69
C LYS A 171 20.48 6.36 15.12
N ASN A 172 19.64 5.66 15.88
CA ASN A 172 18.35 5.15 15.43
C ASN A 172 17.25 5.54 16.42
N GLY A 173 16.03 5.70 15.90
CA GLY A 173 14.85 6.06 16.67
C GLY A 173 14.17 7.31 16.14
N VAL A 174 13.26 7.85 16.94
CA VAL A 174 12.52 9.08 16.64
C VAL A 174 12.69 10.06 17.79
N VAL A 175 12.67 11.35 17.46
CA VAL A 175 12.52 12.45 18.41
C VAL A 175 11.08 12.92 18.37
N VAL A 176 10.45 13.05 19.54
CA VAL A 176 9.16 13.72 19.68
C VAL A 176 9.42 15.22 19.61
N ASP A 177 9.02 15.82 18.49
CA ASP A 177 9.23 17.24 18.17
C ASP A 177 8.12 18.11 18.79
N GLN A 178 6.90 17.58 18.82
CA GLN A 178 5.73 18.23 19.41
C GLN A 178 4.81 17.17 20.02
N VAL A 179 4.20 17.50 21.16
CA VAL A 179 3.04 16.81 21.71
C VAL A 179 1.88 17.80 21.70
N ASP A 180 0.72 17.38 21.19
CA ASP A 180 -0.47 18.21 21.14
C ASP A 180 -1.09 18.35 22.53
N ASN A 181 -1.37 19.58 22.95
CA ASN A 181 -2.01 19.85 24.24
C ASN A 181 -3.35 19.12 24.35
N ASN A 182 -3.55 18.38 25.45
CA ASN A 182 -4.71 17.50 25.69
C ASN A 182 -4.81 16.26 24.78
N GLY A 183 -3.78 15.96 23.98
CA GLY A 183 -3.67 14.74 23.19
C GLY A 183 -3.52 13.48 24.05
N LEU A 184 -3.64 12.29 23.45
CA LEU A 184 -3.49 11.04 24.18
C LEU A 184 -2.07 10.84 24.74
N ALA A 185 -1.05 11.36 24.06
CA ALA A 185 0.35 11.29 24.53
C ALA A 185 0.70 12.32 25.62
N ASP A 186 -0.14 13.35 25.81
CA ASP A 186 0.01 14.36 26.86
C ASP A 186 -0.55 13.87 28.22
N LYS A 187 -1.49 12.91 28.17
CA LYS A 187 -2.16 12.32 29.34
C LYS A 187 -1.37 11.15 29.91
#